data_AF-A0A1H2CN20-F1
#
_entry.id   AF-A0A1H2CN20-F1
#
_cell.length_a   1.000
_cell.length_b   1.000
_cell.length_c   1.000
_cell.angle_alpha   90.00
_cell.angle_beta   90.00
_cell.angle_gamma   90.00
#
_symmetry.space_group_name_H-M   'P 1'
#
loop_
_entity.id
_entity.type
_entity.pdbx_description
1 polymer ?
#
loop_
_entity_poly.entity_id
_entity_poly.type
_entity_poly.pdbx_seq_one_letter_code
_entity_poly.pdbx_strand_id
1 'polypeptide(L)'
;MSGSGQSVLRQAVESLLRARADAERELHDVAARAAKAALRPSEAARAARHPLARRAADDAAGPAAAFPADLAALATDTRTAIATEIHALLDLLAVDHHQLPPLPPLDPGPLAVPGAAGFVQAFPDGFARSYVAAVLGDLSGGRATSKADAAAQPAARQLAIDDARDRIVAAVSPPHQAVVRAWLSHEACHAVEIHGPQVSDRELELRVGWTRPPDHATPGADPWRIRPDGKVVSQHRVMVDAGAFTSEAAFVRPLEAFLAVAGRHEGGIDGFLRDHSAGGIAPFFITARQGGLAPGDAVAYRGAGTGTPQAARDWVRMRRDAMKNDDECMAPVRTIPYDPIADGADPGVRLVFKHREDGWVMVTYYPSDSPAPDNQRLEDLT
;
A
#
# COMPACT_ATOMS: atom_id res chain seq x y z
N MET A 1 24.40 -11.00 -10.83
CA MET A 1 23.62 -10.38 -11.92
C MET A 1 22.20 -10.96 -11.96
N SER A 2 21.31 -10.61 -11.02
CA SER A 2 19.98 -11.26 -10.89
C SER A 2 18.82 -10.30 -10.52
N GLY A 3 18.93 -9.01 -10.88
CA GLY A 3 17.95 -7.99 -10.47
C GLY A 3 16.69 -7.92 -11.32
N SER A 4 16.82 -7.91 -12.65
CA SER A 4 15.73 -7.49 -13.56
C SER A 4 14.59 -8.50 -13.69
N GLY A 5 14.87 -9.82 -13.68
CA GLY A 5 13.84 -10.84 -13.91
C GLY A 5 12.77 -10.92 -12.80
N GLN A 6 13.13 -10.62 -11.55
CA GLN A 6 12.26 -10.83 -10.39
C GLN A 6 11.15 -9.77 -10.30
N SER A 7 11.48 -8.53 -10.62
CA SER A 7 10.52 -7.42 -10.68
C SER A 7 9.49 -7.65 -11.80
N VAL A 8 9.92 -8.29 -12.90
CA VAL A 8 9.04 -8.73 -14.00
C VAL A 8 8.11 -9.87 -13.54
N LEU A 9 8.59 -10.85 -12.77
CA LEU A 9 7.76 -11.95 -12.26
C LEU A 9 6.60 -11.45 -11.40
N ARG A 10 6.87 -10.58 -10.41
CA ARG A 10 5.81 -9.95 -9.60
C ARG A 10 4.81 -9.21 -10.46
N GLN A 11 5.30 -8.39 -11.39
CA GLN A 11 4.42 -7.62 -12.27
C GLN A 11 3.53 -8.52 -13.14
N ALA A 12 4.07 -9.63 -13.65
CA ALA A 12 3.32 -10.63 -14.41
C ALA A 12 2.22 -11.26 -13.55
N VAL A 13 2.53 -11.66 -12.31
CA VAL A 13 1.53 -12.17 -11.34
C VAL A 13 0.42 -11.15 -11.10
N GLU A 14 0.76 -9.90 -10.79
CA GLU A 14 -0.24 -8.84 -10.57
C GLU A 14 -1.10 -8.58 -11.82
N SER A 15 -0.49 -8.63 -13.01
CA SER A 15 -1.18 -8.40 -14.29
C SER A 15 -2.16 -9.54 -14.61
N LEU A 16 -1.76 -10.80 -14.37
CA LEU A 16 -2.62 -11.97 -14.55
C LEU A 16 -3.77 -11.98 -13.55
N LEU A 17 -3.51 -11.63 -12.29
CA LEU A 17 -4.56 -11.50 -11.27
C LEU A 17 -5.57 -10.43 -11.64
N ARG A 18 -5.13 -9.31 -12.23
CA ARG A 18 -6.02 -8.28 -12.76
C ARG A 18 -6.81 -8.77 -13.97
N ALA A 19 -6.14 -9.35 -14.96
CA ALA A 19 -6.80 -9.92 -16.14
C ALA A 19 -7.87 -10.94 -15.74
N ARG A 20 -7.62 -11.75 -14.71
CA ARG A 20 -8.62 -12.65 -14.14
C ARG A 20 -9.82 -11.90 -13.56
N ALA A 21 -9.59 -10.87 -12.74
CA ALA A 21 -10.67 -10.08 -12.15
C ALA A 21 -11.51 -9.35 -13.21
N ASP A 22 -10.89 -8.89 -14.29
CA ASP A 22 -11.57 -8.28 -15.44
C ASP A 22 -12.37 -9.32 -16.23
N ALA A 23 -11.77 -10.46 -16.57
CA ALA A 23 -12.42 -11.55 -17.30
C ALA A 23 -13.67 -12.08 -16.56
N GLU A 24 -13.63 -12.22 -15.24
CA GLU A 24 -14.79 -12.63 -14.43
C GLU A 24 -15.96 -11.66 -14.54
N ARG A 25 -15.67 -10.34 -14.47
CA ARG A 25 -16.70 -9.31 -14.61
C ARG A 25 -17.31 -9.32 -16.01
N GLU A 26 -16.47 -9.39 -17.03
CA GLU A 26 -16.93 -9.41 -18.42
C GLU A 26 -17.73 -10.67 -18.75
N LEU A 27 -17.26 -11.84 -18.32
CA LEU A 27 -17.97 -13.11 -18.52
C LEU A 27 -19.33 -13.11 -17.81
N HIS A 28 -19.42 -12.57 -16.59
CA HIS A 28 -20.69 -12.40 -15.90
C HIS A 28 -21.66 -11.50 -16.67
N ASP A 29 -21.19 -10.37 -17.17
CA ASP A 29 -21.99 -9.42 -17.94
C ASP A 29 -22.42 -9.99 -19.31
N VAL A 30 -21.56 -10.76 -19.97
CA VAL A 30 -21.87 -11.43 -21.23
C VAL A 30 -22.91 -12.54 -20.99
N ALA A 31 -22.73 -13.37 -19.97
CA ALA A 31 -23.68 -14.42 -19.61
C ALA A 31 -25.07 -13.83 -19.29
N ALA A 32 -25.13 -12.78 -18.47
CA ALA A 32 -26.37 -12.11 -18.11
C ALA A 32 -27.07 -11.48 -19.34
N ARG A 33 -26.31 -10.84 -20.23
CA ARG A 33 -26.86 -10.25 -21.48
C ARG A 33 -27.36 -11.32 -22.45
N ALA A 34 -26.59 -12.39 -22.65
CA ALA A 34 -26.94 -13.46 -23.56
C ALA A 34 -28.17 -14.24 -23.08
N ALA A 35 -28.26 -14.55 -21.77
CA ALA A 35 -29.46 -15.16 -21.19
C ALA A 35 -30.71 -14.29 -21.44
N LYS A 36 -30.61 -12.98 -21.22
CA LYS A 36 -31.69 -12.02 -21.47
C LYS A 36 -32.05 -11.89 -22.95
N ALA A 37 -31.06 -11.92 -23.84
CA ALA A 37 -31.24 -11.82 -25.29
C ALA A 37 -31.83 -13.09 -25.90
N ALA A 38 -31.56 -14.27 -25.31
CA ALA A 38 -32.10 -15.54 -25.76
C ALA A 38 -33.52 -15.81 -25.20
N LEU A 39 -33.80 -15.42 -23.95
CA LEU A 39 -35.11 -15.64 -23.33
C LEU A 39 -36.22 -14.79 -23.96
N ARG A 40 -35.98 -13.49 -24.20
CA ARG A 40 -37.04 -12.56 -24.64
C ARG A 40 -37.66 -12.90 -26.01
N PRO A 41 -36.91 -13.21 -27.07
CA PRO A 41 -37.48 -13.57 -28.36
C PRO A 41 -38.20 -14.93 -28.30
N SER A 42 -37.66 -15.90 -27.55
CA SER A 42 -38.27 -17.23 -27.41
C SER A 42 -39.57 -17.18 -26.61
N GLU A 43 -39.66 -16.35 -25.57
CA GLU A 43 -40.91 -16.10 -24.83
C GLU A 43 -41.96 -15.38 -25.69
N ALA A 44 -41.55 -14.34 -26.42
CA ALA A 44 -42.43 -13.61 -27.34
C ALA A 44 -42.94 -14.49 -28.49
N ALA A 45 -42.08 -15.35 -29.05
CA ALA A 45 -42.44 -16.27 -30.13
C ALA A 45 -43.31 -17.45 -29.65
N ARG A 46 -43.16 -17.92 -28.40
CA ARG A 46 -44.07 -18.90 -27.77
C ARG A 46 -45.45 -18.32 -27.48
N ALA A 47 -45.51 -17.04 -27.12
CA ALA A 47 -46.78 -16.32 -26.94
C ALA A 47 -47.54 -16.13 -28.27
N ALA A 48 -46.84 -16.15 -29.41
CA ALA A 48 -47.47 -16.17 -30.71
C ALA A 48 -48.19 -17.52 -30.97
N ARG A 49 -49.44 -17.45 -31.46
CA ARG A 49 -50.25 -18.64 -31.78
C ARG A 49 -49.88 -19.31 -33.10
N HIS A 50 -48.83 -18.83 -33.80
CA HIS A 50 -48.45 -19.31 -35.12
C HIS A 50 -47.44 -20.48 -35.04
N PRO A 51 -47.69 -21.64 -35.69
CA PRO A 51 -46.83 -22.83 -35.58
C PRO A 51 -45.36 -22.61 -35.98
N LEU A 52 -45.09 -21.82 -37.03
CA LEU A 52 -43.72 -21.51 -37.45
C LEU A 52 -42.95 -20.65 -36.43
N ALA A 53 -43.65 -19.76 -35.71
CA ALA A 53 -43.03 -18.93 -34.67
C ALA A 53 -42.67 -19.78 -33.45
N ARG A 54 -43.52 -20.75 -33.08
CA ARG A 54 -43.20 -21.73 -32.03
C ARG A 54 -42.03 -22.62 -32.40
N ARG A 55 -41.99 -23.12 -33.64
CA ARG A 55 -40.88 -23.94 -34.13
C ARG A 55 -39.56 -23.18 -34.13
N ALA A 56 -39.55 -21.93 -34.60
CA ALA A 56 -38.37 -21.07 -34.52
C ALA A 56 -37.95 -20.76 -33.06
N ALA A 57 -38.91 -20.66 -32.13
CA ALA A 57 -38.62 -20.49 -30.70
C ALA A 57 -37.96 -21.73 -30.09
N ASP A 58 -38.40 -22.93 -30.50
CA ASP A 58 -37.84 -24.20 -30.03
C ASP A 58 -36.48 -24.50 -30.67
N ASP A 59 -36.29 -24.18 -31.96
CA ASP A 59 -34.99 -24.25 -32.65
C ASP A 59 -33.95 -23.31 -32.00
N ALA A 60 -34.38 -22.14 -31.52
CA ALA A 60 -33.53 -21.22 -30.77
C ALA A 60 -33.33 -21.64 -29.29
N ALA A 61 -34.26 -22.41 -28.71
CA ALA A 61 -34.21 -22.80 -27.31
C ALA A 61 -33.08 -23.79 -26.99
N GLY A 62 -32.72 -24.68 -27.93
CA GLY A 62 -31.63 -25.64 -27.75
C GLY A 62 -30.27 -24.94 -27.55
N PRO A 63 -29.81 -24.11 -28.49
CA PRO A 63 -28.60 -23.30 -28.32
C PRO A 63 -28.66 -22.35 -27.11
N ALA A 64 -29.82 -21.74 -26.86
CA ALA A 64 -30.03 -20.88 -25.70
C ALA A 64 -29.89 -21.62 -24.36
N ALA A 65 -30.27 -22.90 -24.29
CA ALA A 65 -30.17 -23.73 -23.10
C ALA A 65 -28.76 -24.29 -22.88
N ALA A 66 -27.99 -24.56 -23.94
CA ALA A 66 -26.61 -25.03 -23.85
C ALA A 66 -25.61 -23.91 -23.53
N PHE A 67 -25.87 -22.69 -24.02
CA PHE A 67 -24.97 -21.56 -23.92
C PHE A 67 -24.47 -21.23 -22.48
N PRO A 68 -25.30 -21.26 -21.42
CA PRO A 68 -24.82 -21.05 -20.06
C PRO A 68 -23.80 -22.11 -19.59
N ALA A 69 -23.98 -23.37 -19.99
CA ALA A 69 -23.06 -24.46 -19.62
C ALA A 69 -21.72 -24.31 -20.36
N ASP A 70 -21.76 -23.97 -21.65
CA ASP A 70 -20.55 -23.74 -22.45
C ASP A 70 -19.75 -22.54 -21.93
N LEU A 71 -20.44 -21.45 -21.55
CA LEU A 71 -19.79 -20.30 -20.90
C LEU A 71 -19.20 -20.65 -19.54
N ALA A 72 -19.88 -21.47 -18.72
CA ALA A 72 -19.38 -21.91 -17.44
C ALA A 72 -18.13 -22.80 -17.58
N ALA A 73 -18.10 -23.67 -18.60
CA ALA A 73 -16.93 -24.48 -18.93
C ALA A 73 -15.75 -23.59 -19.35
N LEU A 74 -15.96 -22.68 -20.31
CA LEU A 74 -14.93 -21.73 -20.75
C LEU A 74 -14.39 -20.86 -19.62
N ALA A 75 -15.27 -20.38 -18.73
CA ALA A 75 -14.86 -19.60 -17.55
C ALA A 75 -14.02 -20.42 -16.56
N THR A 76 -14.32 -21.72 -16.40
CA THR A 76 -13.54 -22.65 -15.57
C THR A 76 -12.17 -22.92 -16.18
N ASP A 77 -12.11 -23.17 -17.49
CA ASP A 77 -10.86 -23.38 -18.21
C ASP A 77 -9.96 -22.13 -18.15
N THR A 78 -10.55 -20.95 -18.34
CA THR A 78 -9.84 -19.67 -18.26
C THR A 78 -9.25 -19.43 -16.86
N ARG A 79 -10.04 -19.66 -15.80
CA ARG A 79 -9.55 -19.57 -14.41
C ARG A 79 -8.41 -20.55 -14.15
N THR A 80 -8.54 -21.79 -14.62
CA THR A 80 -7.54 -22.84 -14.44
C THR A 80 -6.23 -22.49 -15.13
N ALA A 81 -6.29 -22.00 -16.37
CA ALA A 81 -5.12 -21.56 -17.10
C ALA A 81 -4.39 -20.40 -16.40
N ILE A 82 -5.15 -19.37 -15.97
CA ILE A 82 -4.57 -18.22 -15.27
C ILE A 82 -3.98 -18.64 -13.90
N ALA A 83 -4.69 -19.45 -13.13
CA ALA A 83 -4.21 -19.92 -11.83
C ALA A 83 -2.94 -20.77 -11.95
N THR A 84 -2.85 -21.61 -12.99
CA THR A 84 -1.66 -22.42 -13.29
C THR A 84 -0.45 -21.55 -13.60
N GLU A 85 -0.61 -20.52 -14.45
CA GLU A 85 0.47 -19.61 -14.79
C GLU A 85 0.93 -18.81 -13.55
N ILE A 86 -0.01 -18.28 -12.75
CA ILE A 86 0.31 -17.58 -11.52
C ILE A 86 1.04 -18.50 -10.54
N HIS A 87 0.62 -19.77 -10.41
CA HIS A 87 1.28 -20.75 -9.55
C HIS A 87 2.73 -20.98 -9.97
N ALA A 88 3.00 -21.16 -11.26
CA ALA A 88 4.35 -21.32 -11.78
C ALA A 88 5.24 -20.09 -11.51
N LEU A 89 4.71 -18.87 -11.71
CA LEU A 89 5.44 -17.64 -11.41
C LEU A 89 5.70 -17.44 -9.91
N LEU A 90 4.72 -17.82 -9.06
CA LEU A 90 4.88 -17.79 -7.61
C LEU A 90 5.87 -18.84 -7.13
N ASP A 91 5.97 -20.00 -7.78
CA ASP A 91 6.97 -21.02 -7.47
C ASP A 91 8.39 -20.50 -7.72
N LEU A 92 8.60 -19.85 -8.87
CA LEU A 92 9.87 -19.17 -9.18
C LEU A 92 10.20 -18.09 -8.13
N LEU A 93 9.22 -17.28 -7.72
CA LEU A 93 9.42 -16.28 -6.66
C LEU A 93 9.73 -16.95 -5.31
N ALA A 94 9.04 -18.03 -4.96
CA ALA A 94 9.24 -18.74 -3.70
C ALA A 94 10.67 -19.28 -3.60
N VAL A 95 11.13 -19.99 -4.62
CA VAL A 95 12.44 -20.64 -4.64
C VAL A 95 13.57 -19.63 -4.86
N ASP A 96 13.54 -18.88 -5.97
CA ASP A 96 14.68 -18.07 -6.39
C ASP A 96 14.83 -16.79 -5.57
N HIS A 97 13.73 -16.28 -5.01
CA HIS A 97 13.73 -14.99 -4.33
C HIS A 97 13.56 -15.11 -2.82
N HIS A 98 12.55 -15.86 -2.37
CA HIS A 98 12.24 -15.96 -0.94
C HIS A 98 13.00 -17.09 -0.23
N GLN A 99 13.75 -17.92 -0.97
CA GLN A 99 14.47 -19.09 -0.44
C GLN A 99 13.53 -20.04 0.33
N LEU A 100 12.31 -20.20 -0.20
CA LEU A 100 11.29 -21.11 0.30
C LEU A 100 11.34 -22.43 -0.48
N PRO A 101 10.80 -23.53 0.08
CA PRO A 101 10.58 -24.75 -0.69
C PRO A 101 9.69 -24.51 -1.91
N PRO A 102 9.80 -25.33 -2.96
CA PRO A 102 8.85 -25.33 -4.08
C PRO A 102 7.42 -25.46 -3.56
N LEU A 103 6.50 -24.81 -4.26
CA LEU A 103 5.09 -24.81 -3.93
C LEU A 103 4.49 -26.20 -4.12
N PRO A 104 3.61 -26.65 -3.20
CA PRO A 104 2.76 -27.81 -3.46
C PRO A 104 1.90 -27.59 -4.73
N PRO A 105 1.42 -28.67 -5.37
CA PRO A 105 0.55 -28.57 -6.54
C PRO A 105 -0.69 -27.70 -6.29
N LEU A 106 -1.13 -27.00 -7.35
CA LEU A 106 -2.40 -26.26 -7.35
C LEU A 106 -3.58 -27.24 -7.20
N ASP A 107 -4.59 -26.87 -6.41
CA ASP A 107 -5.87 -27.58 -6.36
C ASP A 107 -6.87 -26.93 -7.33
N PRO A 108 -7.21 -27.56 -8.46
CA PRO A 108 -8.15 -26.98 -9.42
C PRO A 108 -9.61 -27.09 -8.95
N GLY A 109 -9.94 -27.90 -7.95
CA GLY A 109 -11.32 -28.12 -7.50
C GLY A 109 -12.07 -26.83 -7.16
N PRO A 110 -11.50 -25.95 -6.31
CA PRO A 110 -12.07 -24.64 -6.00
C PRO A 110 -12.29 -23.72 -7.21
N LEU A 111 -11.58 -23.92 -8.33
CA LEU A 111 -11.70 -23.11 -9.54
C LEU A 111 -12.96 -23.41 -10.34
N ALA A 112 -13.74 -24.44 -10.00
CA ALA A 112 -15.03 -24.69 -10.62
C ALA A 112 -16.06 -23.59 -10.31
N VAL A 113 -15.98 -22.96 -9.12
CA VAL A 113 -16.98 -22.00 -8.63
C VAL A 113 -16.50 -20.55 -8.78
N PRO A 114 -17.29 -19.65 -9.39
CA PRO A 114 -16.86 -18.27 -9.66
C PRO A 114 -16.57 -17.49 -8.38
N GLY A 115 -15.74 -16.46 -8.50
CA GLY A 115 -15.42 -15.55 -7.40
C GLY A 115 -14.01 -15.69 -6.81
N ALA A 116 -13.61 -14.69 -6.03
CA ALA A 116 -12.25 -14.58 -5.50
C ALA A 116 -11.91 -15.66 -4.46
N ALA A 117 -12.87 -16.07 -3.63
CA ALA A 117 -12.64 -17.04 -2.57
C ALA A 117 -12.16 -18.41 -3.11
N GLY A 118 -12.88 -18.97 -4.09
CA GLY A 118 -12.49 -20.23 -4.74
C GLY A 118 -11.14 -20.10 -5.46
N PHE A 119 -10.90 -18.96 -6.11
CA PHE A 119 -9.61 -18.70 -6.77
C PHE A 119 -8.44 -18.67 -5.80
N VAL A 120 -8.58 -18.00 -4.65
CA VAL A 120 -7.55 -17.97 -3.59
C VAL A 120 -7.33 -19.37 -3.00
N GLN A 121 -8.41 -20.12 -2.77
CA GLN A 121 -8.35 -21.45 -2.16
C GLN A 121 -7.63 -22.49 -3.02
N ALA A 122 -7.61 -22.30 -4.35
CA ALA A 122 -6.87 -23.17 -5.27
C ALA A 122 -5.35 -23.17 -5.01
N PHE A 123 -4.82 -22.07 -4.44
CA PHE A 123 -3.40 -21.96 -4.12
C PHE A 123 -3.06 -22.65 -2.80
N PRO A 124 -1.87 -23.28 -2.70
CA PRO A 124 -1.43 -23.93 -1.48
C PRO A 124 -1.28 -22.93 -0.33
N ASP A 125 -1.54 -23.41 0.89
CA ASP A 125 -1.40 -22.62 2.11
C ASP A 125 0.01 -22.02 2.28
N GLY A 126 0.08 -20.88 2.97
CA GLY A 126 1.32 -20.13 3.17
C GLY A 126 1.52 -19.03 2.13
N PHE A 127 2.71 -18.99 1.53
CA PHE A 127 3.14 -17.88 0.67
C PHE A 127 2.19 -17.64 -0.50
N ALA A 128 1.88 -18.66 -1.31
CA ALA A 128 1.10 -18.49 -2.53
C ALA A 128 -0.33 -18.00 -2.25
N ARG A 129 -1.05 -18.68 -1.35
CA ARG A 129 -2.41 -18.28 -0.96
C ARG A 129 -2.46 -16.87 -0.37
N SER A 130 -1.54 -16.54 0.53
CA SER A 130 -1.51 -15.21 1.17
C SER A 130 -1.16 -14.11 0.17
N TYR A 131 -0.25 -14.39 -0.77
CA TYR A 131 0.12 -13.45 -1.83
C TYR A 131 -1.06 -13.15 -2.75
N VAL A 132 -1.73 -14.20 -3.26
CA VAL A 132 -2.89 -14.06 -4.13
C VAL A 132 -4.03 -13.35 -3.42
N ALA A 133 -4.31 -13.71 -2.16
CA ALA A 133 -5.31 -13.04 -1.34
C ALA A 133 -5.02 -11.54 -1.18
N ALA A 134 -3.78 -11.18 -0.83
CA ALA A 134 -3.37 -9.79 -0.62
C ALA A 134 -3.49 -8.97 -1.91
N VAL A 135 -2.99 -9.49 -3.03
CA VAL A 135 -3.07 -8.78 -4.32
C VAL A 135 -4.52 -8.66 -4.78
N LEU A 136 -5.31 -9.75 -4.77
CA LEU A 136 -6.71 -9.70 -5.21
C LEU A 136 -7.58 -8.78 -4.33
N GLY A 137 -7.34 -8.74 -3.02
CA GLY A 137 -8.01 -7.80 -2.11
C GLY A 137 -7.75 -6.36 -2.52
N ASP A 138 -6.49 -6.05 -2.88
CA ASP A 138 -6.06 -4.71 -3.25
C ASP A 138 -6.41 -4.32 -4.71
N LEU A 139 -6.71 -5.29 -5.60
CA LEU A 139 -7.01 -5.03 -7.02
C LEU A 139 -8.23 -4.15 -7.25
N SER A 140 -9.20 -4.20 -6.33
CA SER A 140 -10.43 -3.39 -6.41
C SER A 140 -10.19 -1.93 -6.02
N GLY A 141 -9.06 -1.63 -5.39
CA GLY A 141 -8.71 -0.34 -4.84
C GLY A 141 -7.49 0.32 -5.50
N GLY A 142 -7.26 1.56 -5.07
CA GLY A 142 -6.04 2.30 -5.38
C GLY A 142 -5.99 2.97 -6.74
N ARG A 143 -5.32 4.11 -6.78
CA ARG A 143 -5.08 4.87 -7.99
C ARG A 143 -3.79 4.40 -8.66
N ALA A 144 -3.88 4.24 -9.98
CA ALA A 144 -2.73 4.09 -10.85
C ALA A 144 -1.91 5.39 -10.94
N THR A 145 -0.60 5.32 -10.65
CA THR A 145 0.29 6.48 -10.74
C THR A 145 1.52 6.16 -11.60
N SER A 146 1.80 7.01 -12.58
CA SER A 146 3.01 6.97 -13.41
C SER A 146 4.10 7.97 -12.95
N LYS A 147 5.32 7.84 -13.48
CA LYS A 147 6.39 8.84 -13.29
C LYS A 147 5.93 10.23 -13.75
N ALA A 148 5.26 10.30 -14.91
CA ALA A 148 4.74 11.55 -15.45
C ALA A 148 3.73 12.19 -14.50
N ASP A 149 2.82 11.40 -13.90
CA ASP A 149 1.88 11.92 -12.90
C ASP A 149 2.60 12.43 -11.65
N ALA A 150 3.69 11.78 -11.23
CA ALA A 150 4.50 12.23 -10.10
C ALA A 150 5.22 13.54 -10.40
N ALA A 151 5.77 13.70 -11.61
CA ALA A 151 6.42 14.94 -12.03
C ALA A 151 5.45 16.10 -12.28
N ALA A 152 4.21 15.80 -12.69
CA ALA A 152 3.17 16.79 -12.91
C ALA A 152 2.55 17.32 -11.60
N GLN A 153 2.76 16.64 -10.46
CA GLN A 153 2.24 17.10 -9.18
C GLN A 153 2.87 18.45 -8.79
N PRO A 154 2.08 19.43 -8.32
CA PRO A 154 2.60 20.71 -7.86
C PRO A 154 3.64 20.59 -6.72
N ALA A 155 4.55 21.56 -6.69
CA ALA A 155 5.48 21.77 -5.58
C ALA A 155 4.73 22.03 -4.26
N ALA A 156 5.24 21.50 -3.14
CA ALA A 156 4.81 21.96 -1.82
C ALA A 156 5.15 23.44 -1.63
N ARG A 157 4.34 24.12 -0.83
CA ARG A 157 4.55 25.51 -0.48
C ARG A 157 5.18 25.57 0.90
N GLN A 158 6.37 26.17 1.02
CA GLN A 158 7.04 26.35 2.32
C GLN A 158 6.11 26.99 3.36
N LEU A 159 5.33 28.00 2.94
CA LEU A 159 4.35 28.66 3.81
C LEU A 159 3.35 27.68 4.44
N ALA A 160 2.88 26.66 3.71
CA ALA A 160 1.94 25.69 4.25
C ALA A 160 2.58 24.76 5.30
N ILE A 161 3.86 24.45 5.13
CA ILE A 161 4.65 23.68 6.10
C ILE A 161 4.89 24.51 7.36
N ASP A 162 5.28 25.78 7.19
CA ASP A 162 5.52 26.70 8.30
C ASP A 162 4.23 26.96 9.10
N ASP A 163 3.13 27.24 8.41
CA ASP A 163 1.82 27.43 9.05
C ASP A 163 1.38 26.17 9.82
N ALA A 164 1.61 24.98 9.27
CA ALA A 164 1.32 23.72 9.96
C ALA A 164 2.21 23.53 11.19
N ARG A 165 3.50 23.82 11.08
CA ARG A 165 4.45 23.77 12.19
C ARG A 165 4.00 24.69 13.34
N ASP A 166 3.60 25.91 13.02
CA ASP A 166 3.14 26.88 14.02
C ASP A 166 1.84 26.43 14.71
N ARG A 167 0.88 25.87 13.96
CA ARG A 167 -0.34 25.32 14.55
C ARG A 167 -0.07 24.10 15.45
N ILE A 168 0.85 23.23 15.04
CA ILE A 168 1.29 22.09 15.86
C ILE A 168 1.92 22.59 17.17
N VAL A 169 2.87 23.53 17.10
CA VAL A 169 3.50 24.09 18.30
C VAL A 169 2.47 24.78 19.20
N ALA A 170 1.49 25.49 18.64
CA ALA A 170 0.44 26.13 19.42
C ALA A 170 -0.47 25.11 20.14
N ALA A 171 -0.62 23.90 19.61
CA ALA A 171 -1.38 22.80 20.23
C ALA A 171 -0.61 22.05 21.34
N VAL A 172 0.71 22.24 21.43
CA VAL A 172 1.55 21.69 22.52
C VAL A 172 1.30 22.45 23.82
N SER A 173 1.36 21.73 24.95
CA SER A 173 1.24 22.29 26.29
C SER A 173 2.29 23.38 26.53
N PRO A 174 1.95 24.53 27.16
CA PRO A 174 2.85 25.68 27.29
C PRO A 174 4.27 25.36 27.79
N PRO A 175 4.48 24.46 28.78
CA PRO A 175 5.83 24.12 29.25
C PRO A 175 6.73 23.48 28.19
N HIS A 176 6.15 22.84 27.17
CA HIS A 176 6.88 22.08 26.15
C HIS A 176 6.99 22.80 24.80
N GLN A 177 6.29 23.93 24.61
CA GLN A 177 6.25 24.61 23.30
C GLN A 177 7.63 25.03 22.80
N ALA A 178 8.51 25.51 23.68
CA ALA A 178 9.85 25.94 23.30
C ALA A 178 10.72 24.78 22.81
N VAL A 179 10.71 23.64 23.50
CA VAL A 179 11.48 22.46 23.10
C VAL A 179 10.93 21.84 21.81
N VAL A 180 9.61 21.74 21.69
CA VAL A 180 8.99 21.19 20.46
C VAL A 180 9.24 22.12 19.27
N ARG A 181 9.16 23.45 19.45
CA ARG A 181 9.52 24.40 18.39
C ARG A 181 10.97 24.23 17.96
N ALA A 182 11.90 24.09 18.90
CA ALA A 182 13.31 23.87 18.58
C ALA A 182 13.51 22.59 17.76
N TRP A 183 12.85 21.49 18.14
CA TRP A 183 12.92 20.23 17.37
C TRP A 183 12.31 20.36 15.97
N LEU A 184 11.10 20.90 15.86
CA LEU A 184 10.39 20.98 14.59
C LEU A 184 10.97 22.00 13.61
N SER A 185 11.70 23.01 14.10
CA SER A 185 12.37 24.01 13.28
C SER A 185 13.81 23.64 12.89
N HIS A 186 14.33 22.52 13.39
CA HIS A 186 15.68 22.08 13.06
C HIS A 186 15.74 21.58 11.61
N GLU A 187 16.78 21.95 10.85
CA GLU A 187 16.91 21.62 9.41
C GLU A 187 16.90 20.12 9.08
N ALA A 188 17.37 19.29 10.02
CA ALA A 188 17.37 17.83 9.89
C ALA A 188 16.06 17.16 10.35
N CYS A 189 15.07 17.91 10.84
CA CYS A 189 13.76 17.39 11.19
C CYS A 189 12.87 17.41 9.95
N HIS A 190 12.25 16.27 9.64
CA HIS A 190 11.32 16.12 8.51
C HIS A 190 9.90 15.72 8.94
N ALA A 191 9.58 15.89 10.23
CA ALA A 191 8.33 15.43 10.82
C ALA A 191 7.12 16.18 10.25
N VAL A 192 7.19 17.50 10.13
CA VAL A 192 6.06 18.29 9.60
C VAL A 192 6.04 18.20 8.09
N GLU A 193 7.20 18.39 7.47
CA GLU A 193 7.43 18.42 6.03
C GLU A 193 6.81 17.22 5.31
N ILE A 194 6.91 16.04 5.93
CA ILE A 194 6.60 14.77 5.25
C ILE A 194 5.48 13.97 5.96
N HIS A 195 5.11 14.33 7.19
CA HIS A 195 4.12 13.61 8.00
C HIS A 195 3.09 14.50 8.72
N GLY A 196 3.14 15.82 8.52
CA GLY A 196 2.20 16.76 9.12
C GLY A 196 0.79 16.72 8.49
N PRO A 197 -0.19 17.36 9.13
CA PRO A 197 -1.60 17.34 8.70
C PRO A 197 -1.88 18.07 7.39
N GLN A 198 -0.93 18.88 6.91
CA GLN A 198 -1.00 19.52 5.60
C GLN A 198 -0.62 18.60 4.44
N VAL A 199 -0.06 17.41 4.71
CA VAL A 199 0.32 16.45 3.69
C VAL A 199 -0.94 15.77 3.14
N SER A 200 -1.15 15.90 1.84
CA SER A 200 -2.32 15.35 1.16
C SER A 200 -2.18 13.86 0.85
N ASP A 201 -3.32 13.18 0.74
CA ASP A 201 -3.44 11.83 0.18
C ASP A 201 -2.61 11.63 -1.08
N ARG A 202 -2.69 12.60 -2.00
CA ARG A 202 -1.95 12.55 -3.25
C ARG A 202 -0.44 12.56 -3.04
N GLU A 203 0.06 13.32 -2.08
CA GLU A 203 1.50 13.35 -1.78
C GLU A 203 1.97 12.04 -1.14
N LEU A 204 1.15 11.42 -0.28
CA LEU A 204 1.43 10.09 0.28
C LEU A 204 1.46 9.02 -0.80
N GLU A 205 0.49 9.00 -1.73
CA GLU A 205 0.49 8.11 -2.90
C GLU A 205 1.80 8.22 -3.70
N LEU A 206 2.24 9.45 -3.98
CA LEU A 206 3.44 9.72 -4.77
C LEU A 206 4.72 9.35 -4.03
N ARG A 207 4.75 9.51 -2.71
CA ARG A 207 5.87 9.11 -1.87
C ARG A 207 6.04 7.59 -1.86
N VAL A 208 4.95 6.84 -1.72
CA VAL A 208 5.00 5.36 -1.74
C VAL A 208 5.32 4.85 -3.14
N GLY A 209 4.70 5.44 -4.16
CA GLY A 209 4.84 4.95 -5.52
C GLY A 209 6.19 5.31 -6.18
N TRP A 210 6.69 6.52 -5.95
CA TRP A 210 7.81 7.11 -6.69
C TRP A 210 8.83 7.84 -5.80
N THR A 211 8.79 7.62 -4.49
CA THR A 211 9.67 8.27 -3.49
C THR A 211 9.70 9.79 -3.58
N ARG A 212 8.66 10.42 -4.13
CA ARG A 212 8.54 11.87 -4.20
C ARG A 212 8.08 12.39 -2.84
N PRO A 213 8.95 13.03 -2.04
CA PRO A 213 8.50 13.54 -0.77
C PRO A 213 7.56 14.76 -1.01
N PRO A 214 6.64 15.05 -0.08
CA PRO A 214 5.75 16.20 -0.20
C PRO A 214 6.56 17.50 -0.37
N ASP A 215 7.64 17.66 0.38
CA ASP A 215 8.49 18.86 0.46
C ASP A 215 9.50 19.05 -0.69
N HIS A 216 9.60 18.16 -1.68
CA HIS A 216 10.63 18.07 -2.75
C HIS A 216 11.06 19.35 -3.53
N ALA A 217 10.49 20.52 -3.28
CA ALA A 217 10.83 21.79 -3.91
C ALA A 217 11.07 22.93 -2.90
N THR A 218 11.16 22.62 -1.61
CA THR A 218 11.45 23.60 -0.56
C THR A 218 12.95 23.70 -0.28
N PRO A 219 13.43 24.80 0.36
CA PRO A 219 14.83 24.92 0.73
C PRO A 219 15.29 23.75 1.61
N GLY A 220 16.39 23.09 1.22
CA GLY A 220 16.95 21.96 1.98
C GLY A 220 16.28 20.60 1.71
N ALA A 221 15.21 20.54 0.91
CA ALA A 221 14.54 19.29 0.57
C ALA A 221 15.36 18.40 -0.37
N ASP A 222 15.01 17.10 -0.39
CA ASP A 222 15.54 16.13 -1.35
C ASP A 222 15.29 16.63 -2.79
N PRO A 223 16.31 16.68 -3.67
CA PRO A 223 16.17 17.12 -5.06
C PRO A 223 15.45 16.08 -5.93
N TRP A 224 14.24 15.65 -5.52
CA TRP A 224 13.47 14.68 -6.27
C TRP A 224 13.18 15.21 -7.68
N ARG A 225 13.55 14.42 -8.69
CA ARG A 225 13.30 14.77 -10.10
C ARG A 225 13.40 13.57 -11.02
N ILE A 226 12.81 13.71 -12.20
CA ILE A 226 13.06 12.82 -13.33
C ILE A 226 14.21 13.38 -14.15
N ARG A 227 15.22 12.56 -14.41
CA ARG A 227 16.34 12.89 -15.30
C ARG A 227 15.93 12.76 -16.77
N PRO A 228 16.67 13.36 -17.72
CA PRO A 228 16.41 13.20 -19.15
C PRO A 228 16.42 11.74 -19.65
N ASP A 229 17.12 10.84 -18.95
CA ASP A 229 17.12 9.39 -19.22
C ASP A 229 16.00 8.62 -18.51
N GLY A 230 14.95 9.32 -18.05
CA GLY A 230 13.74 8.74 -17.43
C GLY A 230 13.91 8.24 -16.00
N LYS A 231 15.12 8.28 -15.46
CA LYS A 231 15.43 7.83 -14.10
C LYS A 231 14.93 8.81 -13.05
N VAL A 232 14.37 8.28 -11.97
CA VAL A 232 14.01 9.05 -10.78
C VAL A 232 15.24 9.20 -9.89
N VAL A 233 15.54 10.45 -9.53
CA VAL A 233 16.55 10.79 -8.51
C VAL A 233 15.81 11.11 -7.23
N SER A 234 16.20 10.47 -6.13
CA SER A 234 15.71 10.74 -4.78
C SER A 234 16.72 10.22 -3.76
N GLN A 235 16.86 10.92 -2.64
CA GLN A 235 17.60 10.49 -1.46
C GLN A 235 16.76 9.60 -0.54
N HIS A 236 15.43 9.61 -0.69
CA HIS A 236 14.55 8.72 0.05
C HIS A 236 14.69 7.27 -0.42
N ARG A 237 14.61 6.36 0.55
CA ARG A 237 14.51 4.94 0.26
C ARG A 237 13.10 4.61 -0.18
N VAL A 238 12.99 3.66 -1.11
CA VAL A 238 11.73 3.00 -1.42
C VAL A 238 11.23 2.27 -0.16
N MET A 239 10.03 2.62 0.28
CA MET A 239 9.33 2.00 1.40
C MET A 239 8.04 1.31 0.92
N VAL A 240 7.42 0.54 1.80
CA VAL A 240 6.14 -0.13 1.52
C VAL A 240 4.96 0.79 1.71
N ASP A 241 5.12 1.85 2.50
CA ASP A 241 4.07 2.76 2.90
C ASP A 241 4.59 4.17 3.23
N ALA A 242 3.66 5.10 3.38
CA ALA A 242 3.88 6.44 3.90
C ALA A 242 2.59 6.93 4.56
N GLY A 243 2.71 7.54 5.73
CA GLY A 243 1.56 8.09 6.47
C GLY A 243 1.80 9.49 6.99
N ALA A 244 0.71 10.18 7.31
CA ALA A 244 0.68 11.49 7.94
C ALA A 244 -0.41 11.52 9.03
N PHE A 245 -0.27 12.43 9.98
CA PHE A 245 -1.34 12.73 10.94
C PHE A 245 -2.45 13.50 10.24
N THR A 246 -3.71 13.36 10.67
CA THR A 246 -4.84 14.09 10.07
C THR A 246 -5.14 15.42 10.74
N SER A 247 -4.57 15.68 11.92
CA SER A 247 -4.75 16.92 12.68
C SER A 247 -3.54 17.26 13.55
N GLU A 248 -3.43 18.52 13.97
CA GLU A 248 -2.41 18.96 14.93
C GLU A 248 -2.56 18.25 16.28
N ALA A 249 -3.80 17.99 16.71
CA ALA A 249 -4.05 17.27 17.95
C ALA A 249 -3.54 15.82 17.87
N ALA A 250 -3.80 15.12 16.76
CA ALA A 250 -3.27 13.77 16.53
C ALA A 250 -1.74 13.76 16.49
N PHE A 251 -1.12 14.79 15.89
CA PHE A 251 0.33 14.96 15.90
C PHE A 251 0.88 15.16 17.32
N VAL A 252 0.23 15.98 18.14
CA VAL A 252 0.79 16.40 19.45
C VAL A 252 0.60 15.37 20.56
N ARG A 253 -0.52 14.64 20.63
CA ARG A 253 -0.80 13.74 21.77
C ARG A 253 0.30 12.69 22.04
N PRO A 254 0.87 11.99 21.04
CA PRO A 254 1.98 11.06 21.29
C PRO A 254 3.27 11.78 21.68
N LEU A 255 3.54 12.96 21.12
CA LEU A 255 4.71 13.77 21.49
C LEU A 255 4.64 14.21 22.96
N GLU A 256 3.46 14.60 23.45
CA GLU A 256 3.22 14.91 24.86
C GLU A 256 3.39 13.68 25.76
N ALA A 257 2.94 12.51 25.33
CA ALA A 257 3.17 11.26 26.06
C ALA A 257 4.66 10.98 26.22
N PHE A 258 5.45 11.18 25.16
CA PHE A 258 6.91 11.07 25.20
C PHE A 258 7.54 12.09 26.16
N LEU A 259 7.18 13.37 26.03
CA LEU A 259 7.71 14.45 26.87
C LEU A 259 7.39 14.23 28.36
N ALA A 260 6.20 13.72 28.67
CA ALA A 260 5.81 13.40 30.04
C ALA A 260 6.70 12.30 30.65
N VAL A 261 7.11 11.30 29.87
CA VAL A 261 8.01 10.23 30.33
C VAL A 261 9.44 10.74 30.44
N ALA A 262 9.98 11.29 29.35
CA ALA A 262 11.35 11.79 29.29
C ALA A 262 11.62 12.92 30.30
N GLY A 263 10.62 13.77 30.56
CA GLY A 263 10.72 14.86 31.53
C GLY A 263 10.81 14.42 32.99
N ARG A 264 10.43 13.19 33.33
CA ARG A 264 10.59 12.61 34.68
C ARG A 264 11.96 11.98 34.91
N HIS A 265 12.74 11.78 33.84
CA HIS A 265 14.03 11.13 33.93
C HIS A 265 15.07 12.01 34.64
N GLU A 266 16.02 11.39 35.34
CA GLU A 266 17.16 12.12 35.91
C GLU A 266 17.99 12.75 34.78
N GLY A 267 18.23 14.06 34.83
CA GLY A 267 18.84 14.79 33.72
C GLY A 267 17.86 15.17 32.59
N GLY A 268 16.55 15.00 32.80
CA GLY A 268 15.50 15.42 31.88
C GLY A 268 15.54 14.70 30.53
N ILE A 269 15.06 15.38 29.49
CA ILE A 269 14.94 14.79 28.14
C ILE A 269 16.31 14.38 27.58
N ASP A 270 17.35 15.21 27.75
CA ASP A 270 18.69 14.89 27.24
C ASP A 270 19.33 13.69 27.93
N GLY A 271 19.11 13.54 29.24
CA GLY A 271 19.51 12.36 30.00
C GLY A 271 18.77 11.11 29.51
N PHE A 272 17.45 11.21 29.35
CA PHE A 272 16.62 10.13 28.85
C PHE A 272 17.08 9.65 27.46
N LEU A 273 17.30 10.58 26.52
CA LEU A 273 17.77 10.26 25.18
C LEU A 273 19.15 9.62 25.17
N ARG A 274 20.05 10.08 26.04
CA ARG A 274 21.41 9.53 26.16
C ARG A 274 21.40 8.09 26.61
N ASP A 275 20.66 7.79 27.67
CA ASP A 275 20.64 6.47 28.30
C ASP A 275 19.92 5.43 27.44
N HIS A 276 19.01 5.90 26.57
CA HIS A 276 18.25 5.07 25.63
C HIS A 276 18.73 5.24 24.19
N SER A 277 20.03 5.52 23.98
CA SER A 277 20.61 5.60 22.64
C SER A 277 21.63 4.51 22.37
N ALA A 278 21.65 4.04 21.12
CA ALA A 278 22.69 3.18 20.58
C ALA A 278 23.36 3.88 19.40
N GLY A 279 24.68 4.09 19.48
CA GLY A 279 25.43 4.77 18.42
C GLY A 279 24.98 6.21 18.15
N GLY A 280 24.44 6.91 19.17
CA GLY A 280 23.90 8.27 19.03
C GLY A 280 22.54 8.34 18.36
N ILE A 281 21.80 7.24 18.26
CA ILE A 281 20.43 7.19 17.74
C ILE A 281 19.51 6.67 18.84
N ALA A 282 18.41 7.39 19.10
CA ALA A 282 17.39 7.03 20.08
C ALA A 282 16.03 6.89 19.37
N PRO A 283 15.70 5.69 18.86
CA PRO A 283 14.42 5.40 18.22
C PRO A 283 13.39 4.87 19.24
N PHE A 284 12.26 5.54 19.35
CA PHE A 284 11.15 5.18 20.22
C PHE A 284 9.90 4.80 19.41
N PHE A 285 9.09 3.95 20.01
CA PHE A 285 7.73 3.65 19.57
C PHE A 285 6.75 3.98 20.68
N ILE A 286 5.71 4.74 20.34
CA ILE A 286 4.67 5.18 21.26
C ILE A 286 3.39 4.52 20.77
N THR A 287 2.84 3.58 21.53
CA THR A 287 1.62 2.87 21.12
C THR A 287 0.46 3.84 20.95
N ALA A 288 -0.50 3.53 20.07
CA ALA A 288 -1.68 4.35 19.84
C ALA A 288 -2.43 4.61 21.15
N ARG A 289 -2.51 3.61 22.04
CA ARG A 289 -3.09 3.75 23.37
C ARG A 289 -2.34 4.77 24.22
N GLN A 290 -1.01 4.68 24.30
CA GLN A 290 -0.20 5.59 25.10
C GLN A 290 -0.21 7.02 24.53
N GLY A 291 -0.20 7.15 23.20
CA GLY A 291 -0.29 8.43 22.50
C GLY A 291 -1.70 8.97 22.33
N GLY A 292 -2.72 8.30 22.87
CA GLY A 292 -4.13 8.73 22.77
C GLY A 292 -4.63 8.85 21.33
N LEU A 293 -4.18 7.99 20.42
CA LEU A 293 -4.62 7.94 19.03
C LEU A 293 -5.80 6.99 18.86
N ALA A 294 -6.69 7.33 17.93
CA ALA A 294 -7.87 6.61 17.53
C ALA A 294 -7.93 6.48 15.99
N PRO A 295 -8.73 5.55 15.45
CA PRO A 295 -9.03 5.51 14.02
C PRO A 295 -9.44 6.90 13.47
N GLY A 296 -8.85 7.29 12.35
CA GLY A 296 -9.00 8.59 11.70
C GLY A 296 -7.98 9.65 12.12
N ASP A 297 -7.14 9.41 13.13
CA ASP A 297 -6.07 10.33 13.53
C ASP A 297 -4.84 10.28 12.61
N ALA A 298 -4.73 9.25 11.79
CA ALA A 298 -3.71 9.09 10.78
C ALA A 298 -4.32 8.65 9.45
N VAL A 299 -3.64 9.01 8.37
CA VAL A 299 -3.91 8.51 7.03
C VAL A 299 -2.61 7.99 6.44
N ALA A 300 -2.66 6.85 5.78
CA ALA A 300 -1.51 6.29 5.11
C ALA A 300 -1.88 5.67 3.77
N TYR A 301 -0.85 5.47 2.96
CA TYR A 301 -0.91 4.71 1.74
C TYR A 301 0.12 3.60 1.81
N ARG A 302 -0.23 2.41 1.33
CA ARG A 302 0.72 1.30 1.15
C ARG A 302 0.73 0.83 -0.30
N GLY A 303 1.83 0.23 -0.72
CA GLY A 303 1.87 -0.45 -2.01
C GLY A 303 0.82 -1.55 -2.10
N ALA A 304 0.19 -1.73 -3.27
CA ALA A 304 -0.75 -2.82 -3.46
C ALA A 304 -0.05 -4.18 -3.26
N GLY A 305 -0.74 -5.12 -2.62
CA GLY A 305 -0.26 -6.47 -2.35
C GLY A 305 0.82 -6.56 -1.27
N THR A 306 1.12 -5.52 -0.49
CA THR A 306 2.19 -5.54 0.53
C THR A 306 1.80 -6.19 1.86
N GLY A 307 0.63 -6.82 1.96
CA GLY A 307 0.10 -7.41 3.21
C GLY A 307 0.88 -8.61 3.78
N THR A 308 1.99 -9.03 3.14
CA THR A 308 2.90 -10.05 3.67
C THR A 308 4.35 -9.56 3.59
N PRO A 309 5.26 -10.03 4.48
CA PRO A 309 6.67 -9.63 4.43
C PRO A 309 7.36 -9.94 3.09
N GLN A 310 7.02 -11.07 2.47
CA GLN A 310 7.53 -11.49 1.17
C GLN A 310 7.10 -10.49 0.08
N ALA A 311 5.80 -10.20 -0.01
CA ALA A 311 5.30 -9.25 -0.98
C ALA A 311 5.76 -7.82 -0.68
N ALA A 312 5.92 -7.41 0.58
CA ALA A 312 6.55 -6.15 0.93
C ALA A 312 7.98 -6.01 0.33
N ARG A 313 8.80 -7.08 0.40
CA ARG A 313 10.14 -7.08 -0.22
C ARG A 313 10.11 -7.00 -1.74
N ASP A 314 9.21 -7.76 -2.36
CA ASP A 314 9.05 -7.75 -3.82
C ASP A 314 8.60 -6.37 -4.31
N TRP A 315 7.71 -5.69 -3.56
CA TRP A 315 7.30 -4.31 -3.83
C TRP A 315 8.50 -3.36 -3.82
N VAL A 316 9.29 -3.37 -2.75
CA VAL A 316 10.45 -2.48 -2.59
C VAL A 316 11.46 -2.70 -3.72
N ARG A 317 11.71 -3.95 -4.11
CA ARG A 317 12.61 -4.27 -5.22
C ARG A 317 12.05 -3.77 -6.55
N MET A 318 10.81 -4.14 -6.87
CA MET A 318 10.13 -3.72 -8.09
C MET A 318 10.15 -2.20 -8.25
N ARG A 319 9.83 -1.45 -7.18
CA ARG A 319 9.85 0.02 -7.23
C ARG A 319 11.27 0.58 -7.41
N ARG A 320 12.28 0.00 -6.77
CA ARG A 320 13.68 0.41 -6.95
C ARG A 320 14.15 0.23 -8.40
N ASP A 321 13.73 -0.84 -9.06
CA ASP A 321 14.06 -1.11 -10.45
C ASP A 321 13.30 -0.16 -11.39
N ALA A 322 12.00 0.07 -11.12
CA ALA A 322 11.17 1.04 -11.85
C ALA A 322 11.71 2.47 -11.81
N MET A 323 12.37 2.87 -10.72
CA MET A 323 13.02 4.17 -10.62
C MET A 323 14.25 4.30 -11.52
N LYS A 324 14.90 3.19 -11.88
CA LYS A 324 16.17 3.16 -12.62
C LYS A 324 16.01 2.94 -14.12
N ASN A 325 14.91 2.35 -14.55
CA ASN A 325 14.68 1.96 -15.93
C ASN A 325 13.28 2.44 -16.37
N ASP A 326 13.13 2.82 -17.64
CA ASP A 326 11.83 3.26 -18.18
C ASP A 326 10.94 2.08 -18.60
N ASP A 327 11.57 0.98 -19.00
CA ASP A 327 10.88 -0.19 -19.56
C ASP A 327 10.65 -1.29 -18.51
N GLU A 328 11.29 -1.19 -17.34
CA GLU A 328 11.11 -2.14 -16.25
C GLU A 328 10.02 -1.66 -15.30
N CYS A 329 9.06 -2.55 -14.99
CA CYS A 329 7.95 -2.29 -14.07
C CYS A 329 6.97 -1.22 -14.59
N MET A 330 6.43 -1.47 -15.80
CA MET A 330 5.42 -0.61 -16.41
C MET A 330 4.28 -0.28 -15.44
N ALA A 331 3.83 0.97 -15.54
CA ALA A 331 2.64 1.47 -14.89
C ALA A 331 1.44 0.51 -15.07
N PRO A 332 0.52 0.44 -14.09
CA PRO A 332 0.38 1.38 -12.99
C PRO A 332 0.97 0.94 -11.64
N VAL A 333 1.68 1.85 -10.98
CA VAL A 333 1.95 1.74 -9.54
C VAL A 333 0.67 2.02 -8.81
N ARG A 334 0.18 1.04 -8.05
CA ARG A 334 -1.02 1.19 -7.25
C ARG A 334 -0.66 1.27 -5.78
N THR A 335 -1.20 2.29 -5.14
CA THR A 335 -1.14 2.48 -3.70
C THR A 335 -2.56 2.42 -3.16
N ILE A 336 -2.71 1.81 -1.98
CA ILE A 336 -3.99 1.57 -1.32
C ILE A 336 -4.04 2.47 -0.09
N PRO A 337 -5.09 3.31 0.05
CA PRO A 337 -5.29 4.06 1.29
C PRO A 337 -5.60 3.09 2.43
N TYR A 338 -5.06 3.37 3.60
CA TYR A 338 -5.36 2.63 4.82
C TYR A 338 -5.15 3.54 6.05
N ASP A 339 -5.70 3.15 7.18
CA ASP A 339 -5.48 3.85 8.45
C ASP A 339 -4.54 3.00 9.32
N PRO A 340 -3.29 3.43 9.56
CA PRO A 340 -2.34 2.64 10.33
C PRO A 340 -2.78 2.46 11.79
N ILE A 341 -3.66 3.31 12.31
CA ILE A 341 -4.19 3.21 13.67
C ILE A 341 -5.36 2.22 13.75
N ALA A 342 -6.18 2.11 12.71
CA ALA A 342 -7.31 1.19 12.66
C ALA A 342 -6.91 -0.22 12.19
N ASP A 343 -6.04 -0.29 11.17
CA ASP A 343 -5.72 -1.52 10.44
C ASP A 343 -4.42 -2.18 10.91
N GLY A 344 -3.61 -1.46 11.68
CA GLY A 344 -2.30 -1.93 12.15
C GLY A 344 -2.39 -3.03 13.21
N ALA A 345 -1.43 -3.95 13.18
CA ALA A 345 -1.36 -5.05 14.15
C ALA A 345 -0.93 -4.57 15.56
N ASP A 346 -0.12 -3.52 15.61
CA ASP A 346 0.35 -2.89 16.85
C ASP A 346 0.54 -1.39 16.59
N PRO A 347 -0.57 -0.64 16.43
CA PRO A 347 -0.55 0.71 15.89
C PRO A 347 0.10 1.71 16.86
N GLY A 348 0.73 2.74 16.31
CA GLY A 348 1.33 3.80 17.11
C GLY A 348 2.12 4.82 16.29
N VAL A 349 3.15 5.36 16.91
CA VAL A 349 3.99 6.41 16.34
C VAL A 349 5.45 6.09 16.56
N ARG A 350 6.24 6.18 15.48
CA ARG A 350 7.69 6.13 15.57
C ARG A 350 8.23 7.54 15.75
N LEU A 351 9.12 7.70 16.73
CA LEU A 351 9.83 8.93 17.03
C LEU A 351 11.33 8.64 17.04
N VAL A 352 12.14 9.42 16.32
CA VAL A 352 13.59 9.16 16.24
C VAL A 352 14.38 10.43 16.51
N PHE A 353 15.28 10.35 17.49
CA PHE A 353 16.30 11.36 17.74
C PHE A 353 17.67 10.88 17.29
N LYS A 354 18.52 11.83 16.88
CA LYS A 354 19.96 11.60 16.65
C LYS A 354 20.78 12.65 17.39
N HIS A 355 21.88 12.22 17.97
CA HIS A 355 22.85 13.10 18.57
C HIS A 355 23.73 13.73 17.49
N ARG A 356 23.91 15.04 17.56
CA ARG A 356 24.74 15.88 16.69
C ARG A 356 25.69 16.70 17.56
N GLU A 357 26.53 17.54 16.95
CA GLU A 357 27.49 18.38 17.68
C GLU A 357 26.81 19.39 18.61
N ASP A 358 25.63 19.85 18.19
CA ASP A 358 24.75 20.80 18.83
C ASP A 358 23.68 20.16 19.74
N GLY A 359 23.71 18.83 19.91
CA GLY A 359 22.87 18.09 20.85
C GLY A 359 21.90 17.11 20.19
N TRP A 360 20.79 16.80 20.87
CA TRP A 360 19.78 15.87 20.37
C TRP A 360 18.82 16.55 19.40
N VAL A 361 18.70 15.98 18.22
CA VAL A 361 17.83 16.47 17.14
C VAL A 361 16.78 15.43 16.82
N MET A 362 15.51 15.83 16.80
CA MET A 362 14.45 15.01 16.24
C MET A 362 14.59 14.95 14.73
N VAL A 363 14.68 13.74 14.17
CA VAL A 363 14.93 13.56 12.73
C VAL A 363 13.65 13.18 12.00
N THR A 364 12.79 12.38 12.64
CA THR A 364 11.50 12.00 12.10
C THR A 364 10.52 11.61 13.19
N TYR A 365 9.24 11.74 12.88
CA TYR A 365 8.11 11.45 13.75
C TYR A 365 6.89 11.17 12.88
N TYR A 366 6.34 9.95 12.94
CA TYR A 366 5.29 9.53 12.00
C TYR A 366 4.42 8.36 12.50
N PRO A 367 3.14 8.30 12.10
CA PRO A 367 2.25 7.18 12.44
C PRO A 367 2.68 5.90 11.73
N SER A 368 2.57 4.76 12.41
CA SER A 368 3.01 3.45 11.94
C SER A 368 2.05 2.36 12.39
N ASP A 369 1.91 1.33 11.58
CA ASP A 369 1.04 0.17 11.85
C ASP A 369 1.63 -0.82 12.89
N SER A 370 2.93 -0.69 13.13
CA SER A 370 3.76 -1.55 13.98
C SER A 370 5.11 -0.87 14.32
N PRO A 371 5.79 -1.30 15.40
CA PRO A 371 7.15 -0.87 15.72
C PRO A 371 8.16 -1.47 14.76
N ALA A 372 9.20 -0.69 14.41
CA ALA A 372 10.36 -1.23 13.72
C ALA A 372 11.24 -2.04 14.69
N PRO A 373 12.05 -3.00 14.19
CA PRO A 373 12.87 -3.86 15.05
C PRO A 373 13.90 -3.12 15.92
N ASP A 374 14.28 -1.90 15.54
CA ASP A 374 15.22 -1.07 16.27
C ASP A 374 14.55 -0.17 17.31
N ASN A 375 13.22 -0.12 17.38
CA ASN A 375 12.50 0.75 18.30
C ASN A 375 12.54 0.22 19.74
N GLN A 376 12.71 1.14 20.69
CA GLN A 376 12.37 0.93 22.09
C GLN A 376 10.92 1.37 22.32
N ARG A 377 10.10 0.54 22.97
CA ARG A 377 8.73 0.92 23.31
C ARG A 377 8.75 1.86 24.50
N LEU A 378 8.09 3.00 24.39
CA LEU A 378 8.07 4.00 25.45
C LEU A 378 7.45 3.45 26.75
N GLU A 379 6.44 2.58 26.66
CA GLU A 379 5.83 1.90 27.82
C GLU A 379 6.76 0.97 28.60
N ASP A 380 7.87 0.50 27.99
CA ASP A 380 8.86 -0.34 28.67
C ASP A 380 9.91 0.50 29.41
N LEU A 381 9.90 1.83 29.21
CA LEU A 381 10.87 2.78 29.74
C LEU A 381 10.31 3.69 30.85
N THR A 382 9.08 3.44 31.31
CA THR A 382 8.35 4.28 32.29
C THR A 382 8.45 3.83 33.73
#